data_AF-A0A7S3S408-F1
#
_entry.id   AF-A0A7S3S408-F1
#
_cell.length_a   1.000
_cell.length_b   1.000
_cell.length_c   1.000
_cell.angle_alpha   90.00
_cell.angle_beta   90.00
_cell.angle_gamma   90.00
#
_symmetry.space_group_name_H-M   'P 1'
#
loop_
_entity.id
_entity.type
_entity.pdbx_description
1 polymer ?
#
loop_
_entity_poly.entity_id
_entity_poly.type
_entity_poly.pdbx_seq_one_letter_code
_entity_poly.pdbx_strand_id
1 'polypeptide(L)'
;LNPIENEAVVAEVLRRCGGAVELVDGASRVADELTCGSSPGMTWWGVHDFRLVKHDSLADLRAAADVGKGESVLYQESMWPPDDAKLRAQLTKCVRLLPHKSDTGGFFSALL
;
A
#
# COMPACT_ATOMS: atom_id res chain seq x y z
N LEU A 1 9.11 -3.05 -4.00
CA LEU A 1 7.98 -2.11 -4.14
C LEU A 1 7.22 -2.13 -2.82
N ASN A 2 7.33 -1.07 -2.01
CA ASN A 2 6.83 -1.05 -0.64
C ASN A 2 5.35 -0.62 -0.59
N PRO A 3 4.41 -1.40 -0.06
CA PRO A 3 3.00 -0.98 0.02
C PRO A 3 2.76 0.25 0.91
N ILE A 4 3.65 0.52 1.87
CA ILE A 4 3.56 1.71 2.75
C ILE A 4 3.77 3.01 1.96
N GLU A 5 4.59 2.97 0.90
CA GLU A 5 4.84 4.13 0.03
C GLU A 5 3.88 4.20 -1.16
N ASN A 6 3.05 3.16 -1.35
CA ASN A 6 2.21 2.98 -2.53
C ASN A 6 0.74 2.87 -2.14
N GLU A 7 0.21 1.65 -1.93
CA GLU A 7 -1.20 1.43 -1.62
C GLU A 7 -1.70 2.17 -0.37
N ALA A 8 -0.86 2.31 0.66
CA ALA A 8 -1.18 3.09 1.85
C ALA A 8 -1.43 4.57 1.52
N VAL A 9 -0.62 5.16 0.64
CA VAL A 9 -0.77 6.55 0.20
C VAL A 9 -2.04 6.72 -0.62
N VAL A 10 -2.30 5.80 -1.55
CA VAL A 10 -3.53 5.81 -2.37
C VAL A 10 -4.77 5.64 -1.48
N ALA A 11 -4.71 4.75 -0.51
CA ALA A 11 -5.79 4.53 0.46
C ALA A 11 -6.10 5.81 1.24
N GLU A 12 -5.07 6.50 1.71
CA GLU A 12 -5.21 7.77 2.43
C GLU A 12 -5.78 8.89 1.55
N VAL A 13 -5.39 8.96 0.28
CA VAL A 13 -5.97 9.92 -0.69
C VAL A 13 -7.46 9.65 -0.87
N LEU A 14 -7.87 8.40 -1.13
CA LEU A 14 -9.27 8.03 -1.28
C LEU A 14 -10.09 8.37 -0.03
N ARG A 15 -9.53 8.11 1.15
CA ARG A 15 -10.16 8.43 2.44
C ARG A 15 -10.38 9.93 2.60
N ARG A 16 -9.36 10.75 2.26
CA ARG A 16 -9.44 12.23 2.35
C ARG A 16 -10.40 12.83 1.33
N CYS A 17 -10.49 12.25 0.14
CA CYS A 17 -11.40 12.70 -0.91
C CYS A 17 -12.88 12.35 -0.63
N GLY A 18 -13.17 11.48 0.35
CA GLY A 18 -14.54 11.21 0.80
C GLY A 18 -15.48 10.71 -0.31
N GLY A 19 -14.94 10.02 -1.33
CA GLY A 19 -15.70 9.55 -2.49
C GLY A 19 -15.77 10.50 -3.68
N ALA A 20 -15.08 11.65 -3.64
CA ALA A 20 -14.97 12.55 -4.80
C ALA A 20 -14.11 11.98 -5.95
N VAL A 21 -13.25 11.01 -5.65
CA VAL A 21 -12.41 10.29 -6.62
C VAL A 21 -12.53 8.80 -6.37
N GLU A 22 -12.37 7.99 -7.41
CA GLU A 22 -12.43 6.53 -7.33
C GLU A 22 -11.28 5.91 -8.13
N LEU A 23 -10.80 4.74 -7.71
CA LEU A 23 -9.78 4.07 -8.51
C LEU A 23 -10.38 3.50 -9.78
N VAL A 24 -9.79 3.89 -10.90
CA VAL A 24 -10.03 3.33 -12.22
C VAL A 24 -9.18 2.06 -12.36
N ASP A 25 -9.77 0.98 -12.88
CA ASP A 25 -9.08 -0.31 -13.04
C ASP A 25 -7.92 -0.23 -14.05
N GLY A 26 -6.71 0.02 -13.53
CA GLY A 26 -5.49 0.01 -14.32
C GLY A 26 -4.95 -1.40 -14.48
N ALA A 27 -5.01 -2.20 -13.41
CA ALA A 27 -4.43 -3.55 -13.36
C ALA A 27 -4.90 -4.44 -14.51
N SER A 28 -6.22 -4.52 -14.74
CA SER A 28 -6.76 -5.34 -15.82
C SER A 28 -6.55 -4.72 -17.20
N ARG A 29 -6.51 -3.40 -17.32
CA ARG A 29 -6.32 -2.71 -18.61
C ARG A 29 -4.93 -2.87 -19.18
N VAL A 30 -3.90 -2.83 -18.33
CA VAL A 30 -2.50 -2.91 -18.77
C VAL A 30 -1.93 -4.33 -18.70
N ALA A 31 -2.68 -5.29 -18.17
CA ALA A 31 -2.23 -6.67 -18.03
C ALA A 31 -1.86 -7.30 -19.39
N ASP A 32 -2.67 -7.04 -20.42
CA ASP A 32 -2.47 -7.61 -21.76
C ASP A 32 -1.51 -6.80 -22.63
N GLU A 33 -1.30 -5.52 -22.32
CA GLU A 33 -0.42 -4.62 -23.08
C GLU A 33 1.06 -4.73 -22.66
N LEU A 34 1.32 -5.13 -21.41
CA LEU A 34 2.67 -5.25 -20.88
C LEU A 34 3.22 -6.65 -21.13
N THR A 35 4.19 -6.76 -22.04
CA THR A 35 4.86 -8.01 -22.46
C THR A 35 5.29 -8.92 -21.30
N CYS A 36 5.67 -8.34 -20.16
CA CYS A 36 6.17 -9.06 -19.00
C CYS A 36 5.18 -9.09 -17.81
N GLY A 37 3.96 -8.62 -18.05
CA GLY A 37 2.83 -8.67 -17.11
C GLY A 37 2.92 -7.65 -15.98
N SER A 38 1.75 -7.29 -15.45
CA SER A 38 1.62 -6.52 -14.21
C SER A 38 1.26 -7.45 -13.03
N SER A 39 1.33 -6.92 -11.81
CA SER A 39 0.65 -7.50 -10.65
C SER A 39 -0.39 -6.52 -10.15
N PRO A 40 -1.56 -7.00 -9.67
CA PRO A 40 -2.54 -6.13 -9.03
C PRO A 40 -1.98 -5.56 -7.72
N GLY A 41 -2.59 -4.47 -7.25
CA GLY A 41 -2.26 -3.87 -5.97
C GLY A 41 -2.52 -4.80 -4.78
N MET A 42 -1.84 -4.52 -3.67
CA MET A 42 -1.94 -5.32 -2.44
C MET A 42 -3.11 -4.84 -1.58
N THR A 43 -3.82 -5.79 -0.96
CA THR A 43 -4.91 -5.51 -0.01
C THR A 43 -4.48 -5.66 1.45
N TRP A 44 -3.35 -6.33 1.69
CA TRP A 44 -2.83 -6.60 3.01
C TRP A 44 -1.29 -6.53 3.01
N TRP A 45 -0.72 -5.98 4.07
CA TRP A 45 0.72 -5.96 4.33
C TRP A 45 0.98 -5.78 5.83
N GLY A 46 2.17 -6.20 6.27
CA GLY A 46 2.65 -5.97 7.64
C GLY A 46 3.61 -4.80 7.70
N VAL A 47 3.45 -3.94 8.71
CA VAL A 47 4.39 -2.85 9.01
C VAL A 47 5.44 -3.38 9.99
N HIS A 48 6.72 -3.11 9.74
CA HIS A 48 7.81 -3.52 10.60
C HIS A 48 8.49 -2.29 11.19
N ASP A 49 8.98 -2.41 12.42
CA ASP A 49 9.82 -1.38 13.03
C ASP A 49 11.30 -1.50 12.62
N PHE A 50 12.15 -0.61 13.12
CA PHE A 50 13.60 -0.62 12.86
C PHE A 50 14.33 -1.86 13.41
N ARG A 51 13.69 -2.61 14.31
CA ARG A 51 14.19 -3.87 14.88
C ARG A 51 13.64 -5.08 14.12
N LEU A 52 12.95 -4.86 13.00
CA LEU A 52 12.30 -5.87 12.17
C LEU A 52 11.19 -6.63 12.89
N VAL A 53 10.60 -6.05 13.94
CA VAL A 53 9.42 -6.60 14.60
C VAL A 53 8.19 -6.17 13.80
N LYS A 54 7.36 -7.13 13.43
CA LYS A 54 6.09 -6.88 12.73
C LYS A 54 5.04 -6.39 13.73
N HIS A 55 4.33 -5.33 13.36
CA HIS A 55 3.21 -4.76 14.11
C HIS A 55 1.95 -4.76 13.25
N ASP A 56 0.85 -5.28 13.77
CA ASP A 56 -0.41 -5.41 13.02
C ASP A 56 -1.27 -4.14 13.08
N SER A 57 -0.98 -3.23 14.01
CA SER A 57 -1.63 -1.92 14.11
C SER A 57 -0.72 -0.86 14.73
N LEU A 58 -1.11 0.42 14.61
CA LEU A 58 -0.41 1.51 15.30
C LEU A 58 -0.52 1.40 16.83
N ALA A 59 -1.64 0.87 17.34
CA ALA A 59 -1.83 0.65 18.77
C ALA A 59 -0.85 -0.40 19.32
N ASP A 60 -0.67 -1.49 18.57
CA ASP A 60 0.32 -2.54 18.85
C ASP A 60 1.75 -1.97 18.87
N LEU A 61 2.12 -1.20 17.84
CA LEU A 61 3.44 -0.56 17.75
C LEU A 61 3.69 0.43 18.90
N ARG A 62 2.68 1.19 19.34
CA ARG A 62 2.80 2.12 20.45
C ARG A 62 2.80 1.44 21.82
N ALA A 63 2.23 0.24 21.93
CA ALA A 63 2.27 -0.56 23.13
C ALA A 63 3.60 -1.31 23.29
N ALA A 64 4.32 -1.54 22.19
CA ALA A 64 5.62 -2.20 22.19
C ALA A 64 6.66 -1.38 22.99
N ALA A 65 7.18 -1.97 24.06
CA ALA A 65 8.16 -1.32 24.94
C ALA A 65 9.50 -1.02 24.25
N ASP A 66 9.84 -1.80 23.23
CA ASP A 66 11.09 -1.68 22.49
C ASP A 66 11.10 -0.45 21.57
N VAL A 67 9.94 0.04 21.14
CA VAL A 67 9.84 1.20 20.25
C VAL A 67 10.00 2.48 21.07
N GLY A 68 11.09 3.21 20.84
CA GLY A 68 11.34 4.46 21.54
C GLY A 68 10.24 5.49 21.26
N LYS A 69 9.91 6.35 22.24
CA LYS A 69 8.87 7.39 22.05
C LYS A 69 9.09 8.25 20.80
N GLY A 70 10.33 8.59 20.47
CA GLY A 70 10.67 9.33 19.25
C GLY A 70 10.44 8.54 17.96
N GLU A 71 10.70 7.22 17.98
CA GLU A 71 10.49 6.33 16.82
C GLU A 71 8.99 6.15 16.55
N SER A 72 8.17 6.07 17.60
CA SER A 72 6.72 5.88 17.48
C SER A 72 6.00 7.02 16.74
N VAL A 73 6.58 8.22 16.67
CA VAL A 73 6.03 9.38 15.96
C VAL A 73 6.21 9.27 14.45
N LEU A 74 7.18 8.48 14.00
CA LEU A 74 7.45 8.25 12.58
C LEU A 74 6.34 7.42 11.92
N TYR A 75 5.59 6.64 12.70
CA TYR A 75 4.52 5.79 12.20
C TYR A 75 3.17 6.51 12.24
N GLN A 76 2.41 6.39 11.16
CA GLN A 76 1.08 6.97 11.01
C GLN A 76 0.06 5.85 10.80
N GLU A 77 -1.16 6.04 11.26
CA GLU A 77 -2.23 5.03 11.16
C GLU A 77 -2.49 4.63 9.70
N SER A 78 -2.33 5.56 8.77
CA SER A 78 -2.46 5.32 7.33
C SER A 78 -1.40 4.38 6.74
N MET A 79 -0.34 4.04 7.47
CA MET A 79 0.68 3.08 7.01
C MET A 79 0.18 1.63 7.00
N TRP A 80 -0.85 1.33 7.79
CA TRP A 80 -1.48 0.01 7.83
C TRP A 80 -2.56 -0.12 6.75
N PRO A 81 -2.90 -1.35 6.34
CA PRO A 81 -4.01 -1.58 5.43
C PRO A 81 -5.31 -0.94 5.96
N PRO A 82 -6.11 -0.29 5.10
CA PRO A 82 -7.34 0.36 5.53
C PRO A 82 -8.33 -0.68 6.06
N ASP A 83 -9.06 -0.36 7.14
CA ASP A 83 -10.08 -1.25 7.73
C ASP A 83 -11.33 -1.39 6.86
N ASP A 84 -11.67 -0.35 6.11
CA ASP A 84 -12.80 -0.36 5.17
C ASP A 84 -12.55 -1.35 4.03
N ALA A 85 -13.35 -2.42 4.00
CA ALA A 85 -13.29 -3.47 2.99
C ALA A 85 -13.53 -2.94 1.56
N LYS A 86 -14.37 -1.90 1.38
CA LYS A 86 -14.63 -1.31 0.05
C LYS A 86 -13.39 -0.59 -0.45
N LEU A 87 -12.78 0.24 0.40
CA LEU A 87 -11.57 0.97 0.06
C LEU A 87 -10.42 -0.01 -0.19
N ARG A 88 -10.29 -1.05 0.66
CA ARG A 88 -9.30 -2.12 0.48
C ARG A 88 -9.50 -2.88 -0.84
N ALA A 89 -10.73 -3.19 -1.21
CA ALA A 89 -11.04 -3.87 -2.47
C ALA A 89 -10.70 -3.02 -3.70
N GLN A 90 -10.73 -1.69 -3.59
CA GLN A 90 -10.31 -0.80 -4.69
C GLN A 90 -8.80 -0.85 -4.92
N LEU A 91 -7.98 -1.18 -3.92
CA LEU A 91 -6.52 -1.20 -4.07
C LEU A 91 -6.03 -2.25 -5.09
N THR A 92 -6.81 -3.29 -5.36
CA THR A 92 -6.46 -4.30 -6.38
C THR A 92 -6.40 -3.71 -7.80
N LYS A 93 -7.06 -2.57 -8.02
CA LYS A 93 -7.06 -1.84 -9.30
C LYS A 93 -5.73 -1.14 -9.60
N CYS A 94 -4.87 -0.98 -8.59
CA CYS A 94 -3.53 -0.41 -8.76
C CYS A 94 -2.61 -1.36 -9.55
N VAL A 95 -1.63 -0.78 -10.24
CA VAL A 95 -0.68 -1.52 -11.07
C VAL A 95 0.68 -1.58 -10.38
N ARG A 96 1.18 -2.78 -10.15
CA ARG A 96 2.55 -3.03 -9.66
C ARG A 96 3.39 -3.62 -10.79
N LEU A 97 4.41 -2.89 -11.23
CA LEU A 97 5.45 -3.38 -12.13
C LEU A 97 6.63 -3.85 -11.29
N LEU A 98 6.87 -5.16 -11.31
CA LEU A 98 7.86 -5.78 -10.44
C LEU A 98 9.16 -6.00 -11.23
N PRO A 99 10.32 -5.66 -10.64
CA PRO A 99 11.58 -5.72 -11.38
C PRO A 99 11.91 -7.14 -11.86
N HIS A 100 11.58 -8.16 -11.07
CA HIS A 100 11.79 -9.57 -11.42
C HIS A 100 10.86 -10.10 -12.52
N LYS A 101 9.80 -9.36 -12.88
CA LYS A 101 8.91 -9.74 -13.99
C LYS A 101 9.36 -9.16 -15.33
N SER A 102 10.01 -7.99 -15.32
CA SER A 102 10.28 -7.22 -16.54
C SER A 102 11.75 -6.88 -16.83
N ASP A 103 12.71 -7.25 -15.97
CA ASP A 103 14.11 -6.75 -16.06
C ASP A 103 14.18 -5.21 -16.21
N THR A 104 13.19 -4.53 -15.61
CA THR A 104 13.08 -3.08 -15.53
C THR A 104 13.16 -2.64 -14.07
N GLY A 105 13.18 -1.33 -13.84
CA GLY A 105 12.92 -0.77 -12.52
C GLY A 105 11.54 -1.16 -11.99
N GLY A 106 11.40 -1.25 -10.67
CA GLY A 106 10.10 -1.42 -10.04
C GLY A 106 9.29 -0.12 -10.09
N PHE A 107 8.04 -0.18 -10.54
CA PHE A 107 7.18 1.00 -10.68
C PHE A 107 5.77 0.72 -10.13
N PHE A 108 5.13 1.75 -9.60
CA PHE A 108 3.76 1.70 -9.08
C PHE A 108 2.92 2.76 -9.79
N SER A 109 1.70 2.40 -10.18
CA SER A 109 0.75 3.34 -10.76
C SER A 109 -0.65 3.15 -10.21
N ALA A 110 -1.33 4.25 -9.95
CA ALA A 110 -2.72 4.32 -9.58
C ALA A 110 -3.41 5.36 -10.45
N LEU A 111 -4.57 5.02 -11.02
CA LEU A 111 -5.37 5.90 -11.85
C LEU A 111 -6.64 6.26 -11.07
N LEU A 112 -6.86 7.56 -10.87
CA LEU A 112 -7.97 8.14 -10.11
C LEU A 112 -9.01 8.79 -11.04
#